data_AF-A0A4P7L581-F1
#
_entry.id   AF-A0A4P7L581-F1
#
_cell.length_a   1.000
_cell.length_b   1.000
_cell.length_c   1.000
_cell.angle_alpha   90.00
_cell.angle_beta   90.00
_cell.angle_gamma   90.00
#
_symmetry.space_group_name_H-M   'P 1'
#
loop_
_entity.id
_entity.type
_entity.pdbx_description
1 polymer ?
#
loop_
_entity_poly.entity_id
_entity_poly.type
_entity_poly.pdbx_seq_one_letter_code
_entity_poly.pdbx_strand_id
1 'polypeptide(L)'
;MNSQLVWVLILLLIVVTFFMTNKIRMDVVALLVIVALVLSGTLTLKQATIGFSDPNVLLIAALFVFSEGLVRTGIAYQVGDWLVGVAGNNENKMLIFLMITVAGLGAFMSSTGIVAIFIPVVLNVAKQMRIPPGRFMMPLGFAGLISGMMTLVATPPNMIVNSELVREGYTGFKFFAITPIGIAVLLLAIIYMWMVRRWLGNREIAAGTNPHRRTFHDFIRDYKLSGRARCLAICPGSPLIGYSLDELHLRSRYGANVIGIERWHRFRRLMLSVTAATELHERDVLLVDISESEVDLNDFCHEQKLAPMILRGEYFSARSREVGMAEFSLAPQS
;
A
#
# COMPACT_ATOMS: atom_id res chain seq x y z
N MET A 1 -2.60 47.93 22.61
CA MET A 1 -2.70 46.69 21.79
C MET A 1 -3.89 46.86 20.86
N ASN A 2 -3.70 46.83 19.54
CA ASN A 2 -4.82 47.01 18.59
C ASN A 2 -5.89 45.93 18.84
N SER A 3 -7.17 46.30 18.84
CA SER A 3 -8.30 45.36 19.03
C SER A 3 -8.25 44.19 18.03
N GLN A 4 -7.82 44.48 16.79
CA GLN A 4 -7.56 43.49 15.76
C GLN A 4 -6.48 42.46 16.16
N LEU A 5 -5.42 42.90 16.83
CA LEU A 5 -4.29 42.04 17.22
C LEU A 5 -4.71 41.10 18.35
N VAL A 6 -5.49 41.59 19.31
CA VAL A 6 -6.08 40.77 20.38
C VAL A 6 -7.01 39.71 19.79
N TRP A 7 -7.86 40.10 18.83
CA TRP A 7 -8.75 39.16 18.13
C TRP A 7 -7.97 38.04 17.42
N VAL A 8 -6.96 38.40 16.62
CA VAL A 8 -6.12 37.41 15.92
C VAL A 8 -5.39 36.49 16.90
N LEU A 9 -4.91 37.01 18.04
CA LEU A 9 -4.22 36.21 19.05
C LEU A 9 -5.15 35.19 19.73
N ILE A 10 -6.39 35.60 20.05
CA ILE A 10 -7.42 34.70 20.58
C ILE A 10 -7.74 33.61 19.56
N LEU A 11 -7.90 33.99 18.29
CA LEU A 11 -8.20 33.07 17.21
C LEU A 11 -7.06 32.06 17.01
N LEU A 12 -5.81 32.51 17.07
CA LEU A 12 -4.63 31.64 17.05
C LEU A 12 -4.63 30.64 18.22
N LEU A 13 -4.92 31.09 19.45
CA LEU A 13 -5.00 30.22 20.62
C LEU A 13 -6.08 29.13 20.44
N ILE A 14 -7.23 29.50 19.89
CA ILE A 14 -8.32 28.57 19.57
C ILE A 14 -7.84 27.52 18.56
N VAL A 15 -7.16 27.93 17.48
CA VAL A 15 -6.63 27.01 16.46
C VAL A 15 -5.62 26.04 17.06
N VAL A 16 -4.66 26.53 17.84
CA VAL A 16 -3.65 25.68 18.51
C VAL A 16 -4.34 24.67 19.42
N THR A 17 -5.36 25.08 20.17
CA THR A 17 -6.13 24.19 21.05
C THR A 17 -6.87 23.12 20.25
N PHE A 18 -7.50 23.48 19.13
CA PHE A 18 -8.17 22.52 18.23
C PHE A 18 -7.19 21.53 17.61
N PHE A 19 -6.02 21.99 17.17
CA PHE A 19 -4.96 21.12 16.63
C PHE A 19 -4.43 20.15 17.68
N MET A 20 -4.22 20.60 18.92
CA MET A 20 -3.79 19.73 20.03
C MET A 20 -4.86 18.70 20.39
N THR A 21 -6.14 19.08 20.35
CA THR A 21 -7.24 18.18 20.72
C THR A 21 -7.55 17.15 19.63
N ASN A 22 -7.17 17.42 18.38
CA ASN A 22 -7.32 16.55 17.20
C ASN A 22 -8.74 15.95 17.02
N LYS A 23 -9.78 16.62 17.56
CA LYS A 23 -11.18 16.21 17.47
C LYS A 23 -11.83 16.61 16.14
N ILE A 24 -11.42 17.77 15.62
CA ILE A 24 -11.89 18.31 14.34
C ILE A 24 -10.73 18.19 13.37
N ARG A 25 -11.02 17.77 12.13
CA ARG A 25 -10.00 17.69 11.07
C ARG A 25 -9.35 19.06 10.86
N MET A 26 -8.03 19.07 10.70
CA MET A 26 -7.23 20.30 10.60
C MET A 26 -7.65 21.20 9.43
N ASP A 27 -8.09 20.62 8.32
CA ASP A 27 -8.60 21.33 7.14
C ASP A 27 -9.91 22.09 7.43
N VAL A 28 -10.82 21.49 8.20
CA VAL A 28 -12.06 22.13 8.64
C VAL A 28 -11.76 23.31 9.56
N VAL A 29 -10.83 23.13 10.51
CA VAL A 29 -10.39 24.22 11.41
C VAL A 29 -9.79 25.37 10.60
N ALA A 30 -8.93 25.08 9.63
CA ALA A 30 -8.33 26.10 8.76
C ALA A 30 -9.38 26.89 7.95
N LEU A 31 -10.40 26.22 7.40
CA LEU A 31 -11.49 26.89 6.68
C LEU A 31 -12.33 27.79 7.60
N LEU A 32 -12.65 27.33 8.82
CA LEU A 32 -13.38 28.13 9.80
C LEU A 32 -12.62 29.39 10.19
N VAL A 33 -11.29 29.31 10.31
CA VAL A 33 -10.42 30.47 10.60
C VAL A 33 -10.49 31.50 9.48
N ILE A 34 -10.39 31.07 8.22
CA ILE A 34 -10.48 31.95 7.06
C ILE A 34 -11.84 32.67 7.06
N VAL A 35 -12.93 31.94 7.28
CA VAL A 35 -14.28 32.51 7.37
C VAL A 35 -14.39 33.51 8.53
N ALA A 36 -13.90 33.15 9.72
CA ALA A 36 -13.95 34.00 10.89
C ALA A 36 -13.17 35.31 10.69
N LEU A 37 -12.02 35.27 10.03
CA LEU A 37 -11.19 36.46 9.74
C LEU A 37 -11.83 37.41 8.70
N VAL A 38 -12.56 36.87 7.73
CA VAL A 38 -13.31 37.66 6.75
C VAL A 38 -14.56 38.27 7.39
N LEU A 39 -15.31 37.48 8.19
CA LEU A 39 -16.50 37.97 8.89
C LEU A 39 -16.19 39.02 9.95
N SER A 40 -15.03 38.92 10.63
CA SER A 40 -14.57 39.93 11.59
C SER A 40 -14.07 41.22 10.91
N GLY A 41 -14.07 41.30 9.58
CA GLY A 41 -13.56 42.44 8.83
C GLY A 41 -12.06 42.67 8.97
N THR A 42 -11.32 41.69 9.51
CA THR A 42 -9.87 41.77 9.72
C THR A 42 -9.12 41.54 8.41
N LEU A 43 -9.67 40.67 7.56
CA LEU A 43 -9.17 40.42 6.20
C LEU A 43 -10.28 40.69 5.19
N THR A 44 -9.92 41.27 4.05
CA THR A 44 -10.82 41.33 2.89
C THR A 44 -10.91 39.96 2.22
N LEU A 45 -12.02 39.69 1.51
CA LEU A 45 -12.19 38.44 0.76
C LEU A 45 -11.02 38.20 -0.21
N LYS A 46 -10.56 39.26 -0.90
CA LYS A 46 -9.43 39.19 -1.82
C LYS A 46 -8.15 38.75 -1.10
N GLN A 47 -7.85 39.33 0.07
CA GLN A 47 -6.68 38.96 0.86
C GLN A 47 -6.75 37.52 1.37
N ALA A 48 -7.92 37.07 1.81
CA ALA A 48 -8.14 35.70 2.26
C ALA A 48 -7.91 34.67 1.14
N THR A 49 -8.26 35.00 -0.11
CA THR A 49 -8.09 34.09 -1.26
C THR A 49 -6.67 34.02 -1.82
N ILE A 50 -5.81 35.01 -1.55
CA ILE A 50 -4.45 35.06 -2.12
C ILE A 50 -3.62 33.83 -1.72
N GLY A 51 -3.78 33.32 -0.49
CA GLY A 51 -3.04 32.14 -0.02
C GLY A 51 -3.33 30.85 -0.79
N PHE A 52 -4.50 30.73 -1.44
CA PHE A 52 -4.82 29.56 -2.26
C PHE A 52 -4.11 29.56 -3.62
N SER A 53 -3.73 30.73 -4.12
CA SER A 53 -2.99 30.89 -5.36
C SER A 53 -1.48 30.88 -5.15
N ASP A 54 -1.01 30.51 -3.96
CA ASP A 54 0.41 30.42 -3.66
C ASP A 54 1.07 29.32 -4.52
N PRO A 55 2.16 29.63 -5.25
CA PRO A 55 2.85 28.65 -6.09
C PRO A 55 3.28 27.38 -5.35
N ASN A 56 3.54 27.46 -4.05
CA ASN A 56 3.94 26.30 -3.24
C ASN A 56 2.76 25.36 -3.02
N VAL A 57 1.52 25.87 -2.90
CA VAL A 57 0.32 25.02 -2.81
C VAL A 57 0.14 24.21 -4.09
N LEU A 58 0.32 24.85 -5.26
CA LEU A 58 0.28 24.18 -6.56
C LEU A 58 1.40 23.14 -6.71
N LEU A 59 2.61 23.47 -6.25
CA LEU A 59 3.75 22.57 -6.26
C LEU A 59 3.47 21.33 -5.39
N ILE A 60 2.97 21.52 -4.16
CA ILE A 60 2.58 20.42 -3.26
C ILE A 60 1.53 19.52 -3.93
N ALA A 61 0.51 20.11 -4.56
CA ALA A 61 -0.53 19.35 -5.26
C ALA A 61 0.05 18.52 -6.41
N ALA A 62 0.91 19.10 -7.25
CA ALA A 62 1.58 18.40 -8.34
C ALA A 62 2.46 17.25 -7.85
N LEU A 63 3.15 17.44 -6.73
CA LEU A 63 3.99 16.42 -6.12
C LEU A 63 3.17 15.26 -5.57
N PHE A 64 2.02 15.50 -4.94
CA PHE A 64 1.14 14.42 -4.52
C PHE A 64 0.65 13.58 -5.71
N VAL A 65 0.32 14.22 -6.84
CA VAL A 65 -0.03 13.51 -8.08
C VAL A 65 1.15 12.68 -8.59
N PHE A 66 2.36 13.23 -8.58
CA PHE A 66 3.59 12.52 -8.97
C PHE A 66 3.87 11.32 -8.04
N SER A 67 3.80 11.52 -6.73
CA SER A 67 3.99 10.47 -5.73
C SER A 67 3.00 9.32 -5.93
N GLU A 68 1.71 9.63 -6.14
CA GLU A 68 0.67 8.64 -6.43
C GLU A 68 0.92 7.92 -7.76
N GLY A 69 1.39 8.65 -8.79
CA GLY A 69 1.83 8.07 -10.05
C GLY A 69 2.93 7.03 -9.88
N LEU A 70 3.92 7.31 -9.03
CA LEU A 70 5.02 6.39 -8.72
C LEU A 70 4.56 5.12 -7.99
N VAL A 71 3.54 5.24 -7.12
CA VAL A 71 2.89 4.07 -6.50
C VAL A 71 2.18 3.23 -7.55
N ARG A 72 1.39 3.88 -8.42
CA ARG A 72 0.57 3.19 -9.44
C ARG A 72 1.41 2.50 -10.51
N THR A 73 2.58 3.04 -10.87
CA THR A 73 3.51 2.37 -11.79
C THR A 73 4.10 1.09 -11.18
N GLY A 74 4.10 0.99 -9.85
CA GLY A 74 4.62 -0.17 -9.11
C GLY A 74 6.13 -0.14 -8.89
N ILE A 75 6.79 0.98 -9.20
CA ILE A 75 8.24 1.15 -8.97
C ILE A 75 8.58 0.93 -7.50
N ALA A 76 7.76 1.46 -6.59
CA ALA A 76 7.98 1.26 -5.15
C ALA A 76 7.95 -0.22 -4.74
N TYR A 77 7.11 -1.05 -5.39
CA TYR A 77 7.08 -2.50 -5.15
C TYR A 77 8.31 -3.20 -5.74
N GLN A 78 8.71 -2.86 -6.96
CA GLN A 78 9.91 -3.43 -7.60
C GLN A 78 11.18 -3.15 -6.78
N VAL A 79 11.30 -1.95 -6.22
CA VAL A 79 12.43 -1.60 -5.34
C VAL A 79 12.35 -2.37 -4.02
N GLY A 80 11.14 -2.64 -3.51
CA GLY A 80 10.94 -3.53 -2.37
C GLY A 80 11.42 -4.95 -2.63
N ASP A 81 11.07 -5.53 -3.78
CA ASP A 81 11.51 -6.88 -4.18
C ASP A 81 13.03 -6.94 -4.40
N TRP A 82 13.59 -5.91 -5.04
CA TRP A 82 15.04 -5.75 -5.18
C TRP A 82 15.76 -5.67 -3.82
N LEU A 83 15.20 -4.92 -2.87
CA LEU A 83 15.73 -4.82 -1.51
C LEU A 83 15.82 -6.19 -0.83
N VAL A 84 14.77 -7.02 -0.95
CA VAL A 84 14.77 -8.39 -0.40
C VAL A 84 15.87 -9.24 -1.06
N GLY A 85 16.01 -9.16 -2.38
CA GLY A 85 17.03 -9.91 -3.13
C GLY A 85 18.46 -9.54 -2.72
N VAL A 86 18.75 -8.26 -2.54
CA VAL A 86 20.10 -7.76 -2.20
C VAL A 86 20.45 -7.97 -0.72
N ALA A 87 19.48 -7.80 0.18
CA ALA A 87 19.71 -8.02 1.60
C ALA A 87 19.96 -9.50 1.95
N GLY A 88 19.30 -10.40 1.21
CA GLY A 88 19.36 -11.84 1.45
C GLY A 88 18.98 -12.19 2.90
N ASN A 89 19.74 -13.09 3.52
CA ASN A 89 19.48 -13.54 4.89
C ASN A 89 20.29 -12.78 5.97
N ASN A 90 20.86 -11.61 5.65
CA ASN A 90 21.70 -10.84 6.57
C ASN A 90 20.93 -9.66 7.19
N GLU A 91 20.65 -9.75 8.50
CA GLU A 91 19.85 -8.76 9.22
C GLU A 91 20.47 -7.35 9.17
N ASN A 92 21.80 -7.24 9.19
CA ASN A 92 22.50 -5.95 9.17
C ASN A 92 22.34 -5.29 7.80
N LYS A 93 22.53 -6.07 6.72
CA LYS A 93 22.37 -5.57 5.35
C LYS A 93 20.93 -5.15 5.13
N MET A 94 19.97 -5.97 5.57
CA MET A 94 18.54 -5.65 5.48
C MET A 94 18.21 -4.32 6.16
N LEU A 95 18.66 -4.11 7.40
CA LEU A 95 18.41 -2.85 8.12
C LEU A 95 18.96 -1.64 7.36
N ILE A 96 20.22 -1.69 6.94
CA ILE A 96 20.90 -0.58 6.28
C ILE A 96 20.22 -0.26 4.94
N PHE A 97 20.01 -1.27 4.09
CA PHE A 97 19.37 -1.08 2.79
C PHE A 97 17.92 -0.63 2.94
N LEU A 98 17.16 -1.17 3.90
CA LEU A 98 15.79 -0.74 4.16
C LEU A 98 15.74 0.75 4.48
N MET A 99 16.60 1.22 5.39
CA MET A 99 16.59 2.63 5.78
C MET A 99 17.00 3.55 4.63
N ILE A 100 18.03 3.17 3.85
CA ILE A 100 18.47 3.95 2.68
C ILE A 100 17.38 4.00 1.60
N THR A 101 16.80 2.85 1.28
CA THR A 101 15.75 2.73 0.26
C THR A 101 14.50 3.52 0.63
N VAL A 102 14.04 3.41 1.88
CA VAL A 102 12.84 4.11 2.34
C VAL A 102 13.10 5.62 2.43
N ALA A 103 14.26 6.04 2.94
CA ALA A 103 14.61 7.45 3.00
C ALA A 103 14.75 8.05 1.58
N GLY A 104 15.39 7.34 0.66
CA GLY A 104 15.59 7.78 -0.72
C GLY A 104 14.29 7.85 -1.52
N LEU A 105 13.44 6.81 -1.48
CA LEU A 105 12.14 6.84 -2.15
C LEU A 105 11.18 7.84 -1.48
N GLY A 106 11.18 7.89 -0.15
CA GLY A 106 10.38 8.83 0.63
C GLY A 106 10.81 10.29 0.49
N ALA A 107 11.93 10.57 -0.19
CA ALA A 107 12.35 11.92 -0.54
C ALA A 107 11.43 12.58 -1.60
N PHE A 108 10.67 11.76 -2.34
CA PHE A 108 9.76 12.19 -3.40
C PHE A 108 8.32 11.75 -3.16
N MET A 109 8.07 11.07 -2.04
CA MET A 109 6.78 10.49 -1.67
C MET A 109 6.38 10.97 -0.29
N SER A 110 5.08 10.89 0.02
CA SER A 110 4.61 11.08 1.40
C SER A 110 5.26 10.05 2.32
N SER A 111 5.78 10.50 3.46
CA SER A 111 6.33 9.65 4.53
C SER A 111 5.33 8.58 4.99
N THR A 112 4.03 8.87 4.93
CA THR A 112 2.97 7.90 5.27
C THR A 112 2.81 6.85 4.17
N GLY A 113 2.84 7.27 2.90
CA GLY A 113 2.66 6.37 1.75
C GLY A 113 3.81 5.38 1.60
N ILE A 114 5.06 5.85 1.71
CA ILE A 114 6.23 4.97 1.59
C ILE A 114 6.28 3.92 2.70
N VAL A 115 5.96 4.31 3.94
CA VAL A 115 5.90 3.37 5.07
C VAL A 115 4.82 2.32 4.83
N ALA A 116 3.62 2.72 4.42
CA ALA A 116 2.52 1.80 4.14
C ALA A 116 2.87 0.75 3.07
N ILE A 117 3.60 1.15 2.02
CA ILE A 117 4.06 0.25 0.95
C ILE A 117 5.11 -0.74 1.46
N PHE A 118 6.01 -0.31 2.34
CA PHE A 118 7.10 -1.13 2.84
C PHE A 118 6.74 -1.98 4.06
N ILE A 119 5.64 -1.71 4.78
CA ILE A 119 5.12 -2.59 5.86
C ILE A 119 4.99 -4.05 5.39
N PRO A 120 4.27 -4.39 4.31
CA PRO A 120 4.12 -5.79 3.88
C PRO A 120 5.46 -6.41 3.46
N VAL A 121 6.38 -5.62 2.88
CA VAL A 121 7.73 -6.08 2.52
C VAL A 121 8.50 -6.46 3.79
N VAL A 122 8.52 -5.57 4.78
CA VAL A 122 9.19 -5.78 6.07
C VAL A 122 8.62 -6.98 6.83
N LEU A 123 7.29 -7.13 6.87
CA LEU A 123 6.65 -8.27 7.52
C LEU A 123 7.01 -9.61 6.84
N ASN A 124 7.04 -9.64 5.50
CA ASN A 124 7.43 -10.82 4.75
C ASN A 124 8.89 -11.20 5.01
N VAL A 125 9.80 -10.22 4.98
CA VAL A 125 11.23 -10.46 5.24
C VAL A 125 11.47 -10.91 6.68
N ALA A 126 10.82 -10.27 7.66
CA ALA A 126 10.91 -10.69 9.05
C ALA A 126 10.48 -12.16 9.23
N LYS A 127 9.41 -12.58 8.54
CA LYS A 127 8.95 -13.98 8.52
C LYS A 127 9.95 -14.92 7.87
N GLN A 128 10.53 -14.56 6.72
CA GLN A 128 11.54 -15.37 6.02
C GLN A 128 12.82 -15.54 6.87
N MET A 129 13.27 -14.46 7.51
CA MET A 129 14.45 -14.44 8.38
C MET A 129 14.18 -15.02 9.77
N ARG A 130 12.93 -15.36 10.11
CA ARG A 130 12.48 -15.86 11.42
C ARG A 130 12.86 -14.93 12.58
N ILE A 131 12.74 -13.62 12.40
CA ILE A 131 13.02 -12.60 13.42
C ILE A 131 11.77 -11.78 13.76
N PRO A 132 11.68 -11.20 14.97
CA PRO A 132 10.54 -10.36 15.35
C PRO A 132 10.40 -9.14 14.42
N PRO A 133 9.19 -8.84 13.90
CA PRO A 133 8.97 -7.76 12.94
C PRO A 133 9.33 -6.38 13.51
N GLY A 134 9.20 -6.19 14.83
CA GLY A 134 9.57 -4.95 15.52
C GLY A 134 11.01 -4.50 15.25
N ARG A 135 11.94 -5.43 14.97
CA ARG A 135 13.34 -5.11 14.62
C ARG A 135 13.49 -4.32 13.32
N PHE A 136 12.54 -4.45 12.39
CA PHE A 136 12.54 -3.74 11.11
C PHE A 136 11.44 -2.68 11.00
N MET A 137 10.32 -2.83 11.72
CA MET A 137 9.26 -1.82 11.71
C MET A 137 9.70 -0.48 12.30
N MET A 138 10.52 -0.48 13.35
CA MET A 138 11.02 0.77 13.93
C MET A 138 12.04 1.48 13.01
N PRO A 139 13.05 0.79 12.43
CA PRO A 139 13.89 1.36 11.38
C PRO A 139 13.10 1.90 10.17
N LEU A 140 12.05 1.19 9.74
CA LEU A 140 11.15 1.64 8.67
C LEU A 140 10.50 2.99 9.04
N GLY A 141 9.96 3.11 10.26
CA GLY A 141 9.35 4.34 10.74
C GLY A 141 10.35 5.51 10.80
N PHE A 142 11.56 5.27 11.34
CA PHE A 142 12.60 6.29 11.37
C PHE A 142 13.03 6.71 9.96
N ALA A 143 13.23 5.76 9.05
CA ALA A 143 13.57 6.07 7.67
C ALA A 143 12.46 6.87 6.98
N GLY A 144 11.19 6.56 7.23
CA GLY A 144 10.04 7.32 6.73
C GLY A 144 9.95 8.74 7.30
N LEU A 145 10.32 8.96 8.57
CA LEU A 145 10.42 10.31 9.13
C LEU A 145 11.60 11.09 8.54
N ILE A 146 12.75 10.42 8.37
CA ILE A 146 13.98 11.02 7.85
C ILE A 146 13.87 11.35 6.36
N SER A 147 13.06 10.59 5.60
CA SER A 147 12.78 10.87 4.20
C SER A 147 12.27 12.30 3.99
N GLY A 148 11.54 12.84 4.97
CA GLY A 148 11.06 14.21 4.99
C GLY A 148 12.13 15.30 5.04
N MET A 149 13.36 14.94 5.40
CA MET A 149 14.53 15.80 5.45
C MET A 149 15.46 15.61 4.25
N MET A 150 15.05 14.85 3.23
CA MET A 150 15.88 14.59 2.04
C MET A 150 15.73 15.65 0.96
N THR A 151 14.57 16.26 0.81
CA THR A 151 14.32 17.29 -0.20
C THR A 151 13.47 18.41 0.37
N LEU A 152 13.51 19.58 -0.28
CA LEU A 152 12.65 20.71 0.04
C LEU A 152 11.15 20.34 -0.03
N VAL A 153 10.82 19.42 -0.93
CA VAL A 153 9.44 19.04 -1.27
C VAL A 153 8.92 17.84 -0.49
N ALA A 154 9.79 17.12 0.21
CA ALA A 154 9.41 15.91 0.92
C ALA A 154 8.40 16.19 2.06
N THR A 155 8.39 17.40 2.63
CA THR A 155 7.43 17.76 3.68
C THR A 155 6.89 19.19 3.54
N PRO A 156 5.60 19.41 3.89
CA PRO A 156 4.99 20.74 3.85
C PRO A 156 5.72 21.82 4.69
N PRO A 157 6.22 21.54 5.92
CA PRO A 157 6.93 22.55 6.70
C PRO A 157 8.15 23.14 5.99
N ASN A 158 8.94 22.31 5.30
CA ASN A 158 10.12 22.78 4.55
C ASN A 158 9.71 23.78 3.45
N MET A 159 8.60 23.50 2.77
CA MET A 159 8.06 24.38 1.73
C MET A 159 7.48 25.68 2.32
N ILE A 160 6.80 25.62 3.47
CA ILE A 160 6.24 26.81 4.14
C ILE A 160 7.36 27.76 4.60
N VAL A 161 8.45 27.22 5.16
CA VAL A 161 9.60 28.05 5.56
C VAL A 161 10.25 28.68 4.32
N ASN A 162 10.41 27.91 3.24
CA ASN A 162 10.92 28.42 1.98
C ASN A 162 10.04 29.53 1.39
N SER A 163 8.72 29.35 1.41
CA SER A 163 7.78 30.34 0.89
C SER A 163 7.87 31.66 1.64
N GLU A 164 8.03 31.58 2.96
CA GLU A 164 8.17 32.77 3.81
C GLU A 164 9.48 33.52 3.54
N LEU A 165 10.60 32.79 3.40
CA LEU A 165 11.90 33.39 3.06
C LEU A 165 11.85 34.14 1.73
N VAL A 166 11.24 33.53 0.70
CA VAL A 166 11.08 34.17 -0.61
C VAL A 166 10.16 35.39 -0.52
N ARG A 167 9.13 35.34 0.32
CA ARG A 167 8.20 36.47 0.53
C ARG A 167 8.89 37.67 1.17
N GLU A 168 9.83 37.44 2.08
CA GLU A 168 10.66 38.47 2.71
C GLU A 168 11.82 38.96 1.82
N GLY A 169 11.92 38.48 0.58
CA GLY A 169 12.93 38.90 -0.39
C GLY A 169 14.29 38.19 -0.27
N TYR A 170 14.40 37.18 0.59
CA TYR A 170 15.60 36.34 0.67
C TYR A 170 15.63 35.31 -0.46
N THR A 171 16.84 34.83 -0.79
CA THR A 171 16.98 33.66 -1.66
C THR A 171 16.40 32.45 -0.96
N GLY A 172 15.36 31.84 -1.56
CA GLY A 172 14.81 30.58 -1.09
C GLY A 172 15.83 29.44 -1.10
N PHE A 173 15.45 28.31 -0.51
CA PHE A 173 16.26 27.11 -0.49
C PHE A 173 16.35 26.47 -1.88
N LYS A 174 17.54 25.95 -2.20
CA LYS A 174 17.71 25.02 -3.32
C LYS A 174 16.98 23.71 -3.01
N PHE A 175 16.60 22.97 -4.05
CA PHE A 175 15.83 21.71 -3.91
C PHE A 175 16.48 20.69 -2.95
N PHE A 176 17.81 20.58 -2.97
CA PHE A 176 18.60 19.67 -2.11
C PHE A 176 19.34 20.38 -0.97
N ALA A 177 18.91 21.58 -0.57
CA ALA A 177 19.60 22.32 0.50
C ALA A 177 19.56 21.60 1.86
N ILE A 178 18.49 20.83 2.11
CA ILE A 178 18.24 20.13 3.38
C ILE A 178 18.91 18.74 3.39
N THR A 179 19.18 18.19 2.21
CA THR A 179 19.70 16.83 2.01
C THR A 179 20.98 16.52 2.80
N PRO A 180 21.98 17.41 2.89
CA PRO A 180 23.19 17.12 3.67
C PRO A 180 22.89 16.86 5.15
N ILE A 181 21.98 17.64 5.73
CA ILE A 181 21.53 17.47 7.12
C ILE A 181 20.77 16.15 7.24
N GLY A 182 19.84 15.89 6.33
CA GLY A 182 19.09 14.65 6.33
C GLY A 182 19.99 13.41 6.18
N ILE A 183 21.03 13.46 5.35
CA ILE A 183 22.02 12.37 5.21
C ILE A 183 22.77 12.15 6.51
N ALA A 184 23.22 13.22 7.18
CA ALA A 184 23.88 13.11 8.47
C ALA A 184 22.96 12.45 9.52
N VAL A 185 21.69 12.88 9.57
CA VAL A 185 20.68 12.28 10.46
C VAL A 185 20.38 10.83 10.08
N LEU A 186 20.32 10.49 8.78
CA LEU A 186 20.12 9.13 8.30
C LEU A 186 21.25 8.21 8.75
N LEU A 187 22.50 8.65 8.60
CA LEU A 187 23.68 7.90 9.05
C LEU A 187 23.66 7.68 10.56
N LEU A 188 23.37 8.72 11.35
CA LEU A 188 23.22 8.61 12.80
C LEU A 188 22.08 7.67 13.18
N ALA A 189 20.94 7.73 12.50
CA ALA A 189 19.80 6.86 12.73
C ALA A 189 20.10 5.40 12.37
N ILE A 190 20.85 5.15 11.30
CA ILE A 190 21.30 3.80 10.94
C ILE A 190 22.22 3.24 12.03
N ILE A 191 23.19 4.02 12.50
CA ILE A 191 24.10 3.61 13.58
C ILE A 191 23.31 3.35 14.87
N TYR A 192 22.40 4.24 15.22
CA TYR A 192 21.53 4.10 16.40
C TYR A 192 20.65 2.85 16.30
N MET A 193 19.98 2.63 15.18
CA MET A 193 19.14 1.44 14.98
C MET A 193 19.94 0.16 14.95
N TRP A 194 21.12 0.18 14.35
CA TRP A 194 22.03 -0.97 14.36
C TRP A 194 22.46 -1.37 15.78
N MET A 195 22.59 -0.40 16.68
CA MET A 195 22.90 -0.63 18.10
C MET A 195 21.67 -1.08 18.90
N VAL A 196 20.53 -0.39 18.74
CA VAL A 196 19.32 -0.58 19.57
C VAL A 196 18.45 -1.76 19.12
N ARG A 197 18.62 -2.28 17.88
CA ARG A 197 17.82 -3.41 17.36
C ARG A 197 17.78 -4.65 18.27
N ARG A 198 18.84 -4.89 19.05
CA ARG A 198 18.89 -6.03 19.98
C ARG A 198 17.86 -5.89 21.10
N TRP A 199 17.51 -4.66 21.50
CA TRP A 199 16.52 -4.37 22.53
C TRP A 199 15.09 -4.30 21.98
N LEU A 200 14.93 -4.02 20.68
CA LEU A 200 13.64 -3.95 19.99
C LEU A 200 12.97 -5.32 19.78
N GLY A 201 13.70 -6.43 19.97
CA GLY A 201 13.19 -7.79 19.75
C GLY A 201 12.50 -8.46 20.95
N ASN A 202 12.54 -7.86 22.14
CA ASN A 202 12.04 -8.50 23.37
C ASN A 202 10.60 -8.17 23.72
N ARG A 203 10.00 -7.19 23.04
CA ARG A 203 8.56 -7.06 23.04
C ARG A 203 8.10 -7.81 21.81
N GLU A 204 7.58 -9.01 22.01
CA GLU A 204 6.44 -9.42 21.22
C GLU A 204 5.55 -8.18 21.18
N ILE A 205 5.46 -7.55 20.01
CA ILE A 205 4.29 -6.74 19.74
C ILE A 205 3.20 -7.74 20.04
N ALA A 206 2.51 -7.54 21.16
CA ALA A 206 1.18 -8.04 21.40
C ALA A 206 0.34 -7.46 20.26
N ALA A 207 0.60 -7.95 19.04
CA ALA A 207 -0.38 -8.12 18.01
C ALA A 207 -1.40 -8.89 18.80
N GLY A 208 -2.48 -8.17 19.17
CA GLY A 208 -3.47 -8.68 20.08
C GLY A 208 -3.69 -10.14 19.74
N THR A 209 -3.66 -10.96 20.78
CA THR A 209 -4.25 -12.29 20.83
C THR A 209 -5.69 -12.20 20.32
N ASN A 210 -5.84 -11.98 19.01
CA ASN A 210 -6.94 -12.48 18.24
C ASN A 210 -6.47 -13.88 17.87
N PRO A 211 -7.01 -14.92 18.53
CA PRO A 211 -6.66 -16.28 18.19
C PRO A 211 -7.00 -16.45 16.71
N HIS A 212 -5.98 -16.70 15.89
CA HIS A 212 -6.10 -16.93 14.46
C HIS A 212 -6.79 -15.82 13.64
N ARG A 213 -6.03 -14.80 13.23
CA ARG A 213 -6.19 -14.36 11.83
C ARG A 213 -5.58 -15.47 10.97
N ARG A 214 -6.36 -16.51 10.69
CA ARG A 214 -5.96 -17.61 9.81
C ARG A 214 -5.45 -16.99 8.51
N THR A 215 -4.19 -17.25 8.18
CA THR A 215 -3.61 -16.73 6.95
C THR A 215 -4.23 -17.49 5.78
N PHE A 216 -4.29 -16.90 4.60
CA PHE A 216 -4.72 -17.58 3.37
C PHE A 216 -4.05 -18.96 3.17
N HIS A 217 -2.77 -19.06 3.55
CA HIS A 217 -2.00 -20.29 3.52
C HIS A 217 -2.49 -21.35 4.54
N ASP A 218 -2.99 -20.93 5.70
CA ASP A 218 -3.52 -21.83 6.73
C ASP A 218 -4.82 -22.45 6.23
N PHE A 219 -5.69 -21.65 5.59
CA PHE A 219 -6.89 -22.17 4.93
C PHE A 219 -6.58 -23.15 3.79
N ILE A 220 -5.61 -22.84 2.94
CA ILE A 220 -5.20 -23.75 1.85
C ILE A 220 -4.74 -25.10 2.39
N ARG A 221 -4.04 -25.11 3.53
CA ARG A 221 -3.55 -26.32 4.18
C ARG A 221 -4.69 -27.09 4.86
N ASP A 222 -5.49 -26.42 5.69
CA ASP A 222 -6.55 -27.05 6.49
C ASP A 222 -7.66 -27.61 5.60
N TYR A 223 -8.03 -26.88 4.55
CA TYR A 223 -8.99 -27.33 3.54
C TYR A 223 -8.34 -28.17 2.42
N LYS A 224 -7.06 -28.55 2.50
CA LYS A 224 -6.37 -29.35 1.47
C LYS A 224 -6.57 -28.82 0.03
N LEU A 225 -6.66 -27.50 -0.15
CA LEU A 225 -6.94 -26.86 -1.45
C LEU A 225 -5.80 -27.05 -2.44
N SER A 226 -4.58 -27.34 -1.96
CA SER A 226 -3.38 -27.59 -2.77
C SER A 226 -3.52 -28.78 -3.75
N GLY A 227 -4.45 -29.71 -3.50
CA GLY A 227 -4.72 -30.84 -4.40
C GLY A 227 -5.95 -30.66 -5.31
N ARG A 228 -6.85 -29.72 -4.96
CA ARG A 228 -8.20 -29.61 -5.55
C ARG A 228 -8.36 -28.45 -6.52
N ALA A 229 -7.65 -27.35 -6.31
CA ALA A 229 -7.61 -26.24 -7.25
C ALA A 229 -6.66 -26.55 -8.42
N ARG A 230 -7.13 -26.39 -9.65
CA ARG A 230 -6.39 -26.58 -10.90
C ARG A 230 -6.55 -25.33 -11.78
N CYS A 231 -5.46 -24.91 -12.43
CA CYS A 231 -5.52 -23.87 -13.46
C CYS A 231 -5.63 -24.53 -14.82
N LEU A 232 -6.67 -24.18 -15.58
CA LEU A 232 -6.94 -24.70 -16.92
C LEU A 232 -6.98 -23.53 -17.89
N ALA A 233 -6.14 -23.54 -18.93
CA ALA A 233 -6.16 -22.52 -19.97
C ALA A 233 -7.11 -22.94 -21.09
N ILE A 234 -7.98 -22.03 -21.54
CA ILE A 234 -8.89 -22.27 -22.66
C ILE A 234 -8.11 -22.19 -23.97
N CYS A 235 -8.02 -23.31 -24.69
CA CYS A 235 -7.36 -23.35 -26.00
C CYS A 235 -8.23 -22.78 -27.12
N PRO A 236 -7.62 -22.34 -28.24
CA PRO A 236 -8.36 -21.91 -29.42
C PRO A 236 -9.28 -23.01 -29.94
N GLY A 237 -10.56 -22.69 -30.14
CA GLY A 237 -11.57 -23.65 -30.60
C GLY A 237 -12.16 -24.56 -29.52
N SER A 238 -12.00 -24.20 -28.25
CA SER A 238 -12.73 -24.80 -27.13
C SER A 238 -14.23 -24.52 -27.23
N PRO A 239 -15.11 -25.52 -27.01
CA PRO A 239 -16.56 -25.33 -27.00
C PRO A 239 -17.07 -24.49 -25.82
N LEU A 240 -16.20 -24.08 -24.89
CA LEU A 240 -16.51 -23.19 -23.78
C LEU A 240 -16.52 -21.70 -24.17
N ILE A 241 -15.95 -21.34 -25.32
CA ILE A 241 -15.80 -19.94 -25.74
C ILE A 241 -17.16 -19.35 -26.14
N GLY A 242 -17.49 -18.17 -25.59
CA GLY A 242 -18.71 -17.43 -25.91
C GLY A 242 -19.95 -17.84 -25.12
N TYR A 243 -19.83 -18.81 -24.20
CA TYR A 243 -20.89 -19.18 -23.27
C TYR A 243 -20.63 -18.61 -21.87
N SER A 244 -21.71 -18.33 -21.15
CA SER A 244 -21.65 -17.94 -19.75
C SER A 244 -21.43 -19.15 -18.83
N LEU A 245 -20.86 -18.91 -17.66
CA LEU A 245 -20.62 -19.98 -16.68
C LEU A 245 -21.89 -20.67 -16.19
N ASP A 246 -23.03 -19.97 -16.19
CA ASP A 246 -24.33 -20.53 -15.81
C ASP A 246 -24.84 -21.54 -16.85
N GLU A 247 -24.75 -21.18 -18.14
CA GLU A 247 -25.20 -22.02 -19.27
C GLU A 247 -24.38 -23.30 -19.40
N LEU A 248 -23.10 -23.25 -19.01
CA LEU A 248 -22.19 -24.38 -19.12
C LEU A 248 -22.43 -25.45 -18.04
N HIS A 249 -23.17 -25.13 -16.97
CA HIS A 249 -23.53 -26.05 -15.89
C HIS A 249 -22.34 -26.92 -15.39
N LEU A 250 -21.14 -26.33 -15.33
CA LEU A 250 -19.88 -27.05 -15.07
C LEU A 250 -19.90 -27.78 -13.72
N ARG A 251 -20.62 -27.23 -12.75
CA ARG A 251 -20.76 -27.81 -11.41
C ARG A 251 -21.57 -29.10 -11.39
N SER A 252 -22.70 -29.15 -12.12
CA SER A 252 -23.58 -30.33 -12.13
C SER A 252 -23.11 -31.41 -13.09
N ARG A 253 -22.47 -31.01 -14.21
CA ARG A 253 -22.04 -31.95 -15.26
C ARG A 253 -20.66 -32.55 -14.99
N TYR A 254 -19.72 -31.77 -14.45
CA TYR A 254 -18.32 -32.18 -14.32
C TYR A 254 -17.79 -32.05 -12.88
N GLY A 255 -18.63 -31.68 -11.91
CA GLY A 255 -18.18 -31.44 -10.53
C GLY A 255 -17.16 -30.31 -10.40
N ALA A 256 -17.05 -29.46 -11.43
CA ALA A 256 -16.02 -28.45 -11.58
C ALA A 256 -16.58 -27.08 -11.19
N ASN A 257 -16.04 -26.50 -10.12
CA ASN A 257 -16.45 -25.18 -9.65
C ASN A 257 -15.42 -24.12 -10.03
N VAL A 258 -15.80 -23.14 -10.83
CA VAL A 258 -14.88 -22.06 -11.26
C VAL A 258 -14.80 -21.02 -10.16
N ILE A 259 -13.63 -20.92 -9.51
CA ILE A 259 -13.34 -19.97 -8.44
C ILE A 259 -12.91 -18.61 -8.99
N GLY A 260 -12.23 -18.60 -10.14
CA GLY A 260 -11.61 -17.40 -10.69
C GLY A 260 -11.39 -17.49 -12.19
N ILE A 261 -11.48 -16.36 -12.90
CA ILE A 261 -11.04 -16.25 -14.29
C ILE A 261 -9.91 -15.23 -14.35
N GLU A 262 -8.77 -15.64 -14.91
CA GLU A 262 -7.66 -14.77 -15.20
C GLU A 262 -7.66 -14.42 -16.69
N ARG A 263 -7.77 -13.12 -16.99
CA ARG A 263 -7.79 -12.60 -18.37
C ARG A 263 -6.64 -11.65 -18.62
N TRP A 264 -6.02 -11.77 -19.79
CA TRP A 264 -4.98 -10.85 -20.22
C TRP A 264 -5.59 -9.54 -20.72
N HIS A 265 -5.28 -8.42 -20.07
CA HIS A 265 -5.75 -7.10 -20.51
C HIS A 265 -4.57 -6.15 -20.73
N ARG A 266 -4.33 -5.79 -21.99
CA ARG A 266 -3.22 -4.94 -22.50
C ARG A 266 -1.81 -5.40 -22.06
N PHE A 267 -1.43 -5.16 -20.80
CA PHE A 267 -0.08 -5.38 -20.28
C PHE A 267 -0.03 -6.12 -18.93
N ARG A 268 -1.19 -6.47 -18.34
CA ARG A 268 -1.26 -7.22 -17.08
C ARG A 268 -2.34 -8.30 -17.17
N ARG A 269 -2.16 -9.38 -16.41
CA ARG A 269 -3.22 -10.35 -16.17
C ARG A 269 -4.09 -9.84 -15.02
N LEU A 270 -5.40 -9.77 -15.24
CA LEU A 270 -6.36 -9.34 -14.23
C LEU A 270 -7.20 -10.55 -13.81
N MET A 271 -7.40 -10.69 -12.51
CA MET A 271 -8.31 -11.68 -11.95
C MET A 271 -9.71 -11.06 -11.89
N LEU A 272 -10.62 -11.62 -12.68
CA LEU A 272 -12.01 -11.21 -12.71
C LEU A 272 -12.78 -11.99 -11.64
N SER A 273 -13.65 -11.28 -10.91
CA SER A 273 -14.64 -11.93 -10.04
C SER A 273 -15.61 -12.71 -10.90
N VAL A 274 -15.83 -13.96 -10.51
CA VAL A 274 -16.69 -14.88 -11.24
C VAL A 274 -18.14 -14.59 -10.90
N THR A 275 -18.91 -14.19 -11.91
CA THR A 275 -20.37 -14.05 -11.81
C THR A 275 -21.01 -15.06 -12.76
N ALA A 276 -22.23 -15.52 -12.48
CA ALA A 276 -22.95 -16.49 -13.32
C ALA A 276 -23.03 -16.07 -14.81
N ALA A 277 -23.14 -14.75 -15.06
CA ALA A 277 -23.20 -14.16 -16.40
C ALA A 277 -21.83 -13.93 -17.06
N THR A 278 -20.71 -14.34 -16.46
CA THR A 278 -19.38 -14.09 -17.04
C THR A 278 -19.12 -15.00 -18.23
N GLU A 279 -18.93 -14.40 -19.41
CA GLU A 279 -18.60 -15.10 -20.66
C GLU A 279 -17.11 -15.47 -20.75
N LEU A 280 -16.85 -16.71 -21.15
CA LEU A 280 -15.51 -17.26 -21.33
C LEU A 280 -14.93 -16.89 -22.70
N HIS A 281 -13.69 -16.42 -22.71
CA HIS A 281 -12.97 -15.99 -23.91
C HIS A 281 -11.76 -16.87 -24.19
N GLU A 282 -11.29 -16.85 -25.44
CA GLU A 282 -10.06 -17.52 -25.83
C GLU A 282 -8.88 -17.04 -24.97
N ARG A 283 -8.03 -17.97 -24.51
CA ARG A 283 -6.85 -17.72 -23.65
C ARG A 283 -7.16 -17.28 -22.23
N ASP A 284 -8.42 -17.32 -21.79
CA ASP A 284 -8.73 -17.22 -20.37
C ASP A 284 -8.09 -18.39 -19.61
N VAL A 285 -7.62 -18.10 -18.40
CA VAL A 285 -7.13 -19.11 -17.47
C VAL A 285 -8.17 -19.27 -16.36
N LEU A 286 -8.80 -20.44 -16.33
CA LEU A 286 -9.81 -20.80 -15.34
C LEU A 286 -9.12 -21.39 -14.11
N LEU A 287 -9.44 -20.84 -12.95
CA LEU A 287 -9.13 -21.45 -11.67
C LEU A 287 -10.33 -22.29 -11.23
N VAL A 288 -10.18 -23.61 -11.25
CA VAL A 288 -11.27 -24.56 -11.03
C VAL A 288 -10.98 -25.40 -9.79
N ASP A 289 -11.95 -25.52 -8.88
CA ASP A 289 -11.96 -26.49 -7.79
C ASP A 289 -12.69 -27.76 -8.26
N ILE A 290 -11.99 -28.89 -8.21
CA ILE A 290 -12.54 -30.19 -8.62
C ILE A 290 -12.44 -31.15 -7.43
N SER A 291 -13.58 -31.69 -7.02
CA SER A 291 -13.69 -32.55 -5.84
C SER A 291 -13.32 -34.00 -6.16
N GLU A 292 -12.10 -34.42 -5.79
CA GLU A 292 -11.64 -35.80 -5.51
C GLU A 292 -12.16 -37.00 -6.34
N SER A 293 -12.45 -36.84 -7.63
CA SER A 293 -12.39 -37.95 -8.58
C SER A 293 -11.29 -37.69 -9.61
N GLU A 294 -10.13 -38.35 -9.43
CA GLU A 294 -9.00 -38.33 -10.38
C GLU A 294 -9.39 -38.83 -11.79
N VAL A 295 -10.60 -39.39 -11.95
CA VAL A 295 -11.04 -40.10 -13.14
C VAL A 295 -11.62 -39.18 -14.24
N ASP A 296 -12.01 -37.92 -13.98
CA ASP A 296 -12.68 -37.06 -14.99
C ASP A 296 -11.86 -35.87 -15.52
N LEU A 297 -10.69 -35.55 -14.94
CA LEU A 297 -9.96 -34.31 -15.32
C LEU A 297 -9.41 -34.35 -16.75
N ASN A 298 -8.82 -35.49 -17.13
CA ASN A 298 -8.23 -35.64 -18.46
C ASN A 298 -9.31 -35.68 -19.53
N ASP A 299 -10.45 -36.33 -19.26
CA ASP A 299 -11.59 -36.38 -20.16
C ASP A 299 -12.24 -35.00 -20.28
N PHE A 300 -12.42 -34.27 -19.17
CA PHE A 300 -12.87 -32.87 -19.21
C PHE A 300 -11.92 -31.98 -20.01
N CYS A 301 -10.60 -32.12 -19.84
CA CYS A 301 -9.62 -31.34 -20.59
C CYS A 301 -9.60 -31.71 -22.07
N HIS A 302 -9.82 -32.98 -22.41
CA HIS A 302 -9.83 -33.46 -23.79
C HIS A 302 -11.13 -33.09 -24.52
N GLU A 303 -12.29 -33.28 -23.89
CA GLU A 303 -13.61 -32.89 -24.44
C GLU A 303 -13.72 -31.38 -24.63
N GLN A 304 -13.28 -30.60 -23.64
CA GLN A 304 -13.43 -29.14 -23.64
C GLN A 304 -12.21 -28.42 -24.23
N LYS A 305 -11.21 -29.15 -24.73
CA LYS A 305 -9.94 -28.61 -25.27
C LYS A 305 -9.31 -27.59 -24.31
N LEU A 306 -9.06 -28.02 -23.08
CA LEU A 306 -8.37 -27.23 -22.06
C LEU A 306 -6.94 -27.71 -21.89
N ALA A 307 -6.00 -26.78 -21.75
CA ALA A 307 -4.62 -27.10 -21.42
C ALA A 307 -4.41 -27.03 -19.90
N PRO A 308 -4.08 -28.15 -19.22
CA PRO A 308 -3.79 -28.11 -17.79
C PRO A 308 -2.50 -27.35 -17.52
N MET A 309 -2.57 -26.37 -16.62
CA MET A 309 -1.42 -25.63 -16.14
C MET A 309 -1.05 -26.12 -14.74
N ILE A 310 0.20 -26.54 -14.55
CA ILE A 310 0.69 -26.96 -13.24
C ILE A 310 0.76 -25.74 -12.31
N LEU A 311 -0.08 -25.74 -11.28
CA LEU A 311 0.05 -24.85 -10.13
C LEU A 311 1.32 -25.23 -9.36
N ARG A 312 2.44 -24.57 -9.64
CA ARG A 312 3.58 -24.60 -8.71
C ARG A 312 3.16 -23.87 -7.44
N GLY A 313 3.50 -24.42 -6.27
CA GLY A 313 3.05 -24.04 -4.92
C GLY A 313 3.27 -22.59 -4.47
N GLU A 314 3.61 -21.69 -5.38
CA GLU A 314 3.74 -20.25 -5.19
C GLU A 314 2.63 -19.43 -5.89
N TYR A 315 1.78 -20.02 -6.74
CA TYR A 315 0.75 -19.25 -7.48
C TYR A 315 -0.23 -18.53 -6.53
N PHE A 316 -0.67 -19.25 -5.50
CA PHE A 316 -1.62 -18.73 -4.49
C PHE A 316 -0.97 -17.75 -3.51
N SER A 317 0.31 -17.93 -3.18
CA SER A 317 1.03 -17.00 -2.30
C SER A 317 1.42 -15.70 -3.04
N ALA A 318 1.84 -15.80 -4.31
CA ALA A 318 2.15 -14.67 -5.17
C ALA A 318 0.94 -13.77 -5.46
N ARG A 319 -0.29 -14.34 -5.48
CA ARG A 319 -1.55 -13.62 -5.73
C ARG A 319 -2.40 -13.31 -4.51
N SER A 320 -1.87 -13.54 -3.30
CA SER A 320 -2.58 -13.24 -2.04
C SER A 320 -2.99 -11.77 -1.86
N ARG A 321 -2.50 -10.86 -2.71
CA ARG A 321 -2.90 -9.44 -2.77
C ARG A 321 -4.08 -9.16 -3.71
N GLU A 322 -4.43 -10.10 -4.60
CA GLU A 322 -5.50 -9.97 -5.60
C GLU A 322 -6.75 -10.78 -5.22
N VAL A 323 -6.61 -11.77 -4.33
CA VAL A 323 -7.70 -12.68 -3.90
C VAL A 323 -7.81 -12.68 -2.38
N GLY A 324 -9.01 -12.37 -1.87
CA GLY A 324 -9.37 -12.55 -0.46
C GLY A 324 -10.08 -13.88 -0.22
N MET A 325 -9.98 -14.42 0.99
CA MET A 325 -10.74 -15.61 1.43
C MET A 325 -11.47 -15.28 2.72
N ALA A 326 -12.72 -15.71 2.81
CA ALA A 326 -13.54 -15.61 4.00
C ALA A 326 -14.10 -17.00 4.33
N GLU A 327 -13.99 -17.41 5.58
CA GLU A 327 -14.57 -18.65 6.11
C GLU A 327 -15.96 -18.32 6.68
N PHE A 328 -16.99 -19.01 6.19
CA PHE A 328 -18.34 -18.93 6.73
C PHE A 328 -18.72 -20.30 7.28
N SER A 329 -19.10 -20.34 8.56
CA SER A 329 -19.69 -21.53 9.17
C SER A 329 -21.19 -21.31 9.27
N LEU A 330 -21.97 -22.15 8.57
CA LEU A 330 -23.42 -22.13 8.65
C LEU A 330 -23.85 -22.94 9.88
N ALA A 331 -24.72 -22.35 10.70
CA ALA A 331 -25.35 -23.09 11.78
C ALA A 331 -26.28 -24.15 11.16
N PRO A 332 -26.39 -25.35 11.74
CA PRO A 332 -27.13 -26.48 11.16
C PRO A 332 -28.66 -26.28 11.02
N GLN A 333 -29.18 -25.06 11.20
CA GLN A 333 -30.60 -24.72 11.09
C GLN A 333 -30.89 -23.54 10.13
N SER A 334 -29.92 -23.11 9.31
CA SER A 334 -30.18 -22.17 8.21
C SER A 334 -30.61 -22.86 6.93
#